data_AF-A0A4Q3F0Z4-F1
#
_entry.id   AF-A0A4Q3F0Z4-F1
#
_cell.length_a   1.000
_cell.length_b   1.000
_cell.length_c   1.000
_cell.angle_alpha   90.00
_cell.angle_beta   90.00
_cell.angle_gamma   90.00
#
_symmetry.space_group_name_H-M   'P 1'
#
loop_
_entity.id
_entity.type
_entity.pdbx_description
1 polymer ?
#
loop_
_entity_poly.entity_id
_entity_poly.type
_entity_poly.pdbx_seq_one_letter_code
_entity_poly.pdbx_strand_id
1 'polypeptide(L)'
;MPPKANHIKDVKPVQLKQAASILMKRRNVNTKGEMAEKIKVTPYYYSKVINGETPLTQAFLDKFLKYARAGSVNEILLSKKPPRNMYETIAEGLQNYMELKKVTQADLAVHLKTDQQILSRILHCKKKLFTPDMLLEILRIIKYKL
;
A
#
# COMPACT_ATOMS: atom_id res chain seq x y z
N MET A 1 -34.09 -1.18 -12.27
CA MET A 1 -33.59 0.20 -12.08
C MET A 1 -32.08 0.14 -11.87
N PRO A 2 -31.26 0.93 -12.59
CA PRO A 2 -29.84 1.04 -12.25
C PRO A 2 -29.70 1.68 -10.85
N PRO A 3 -28.75 1.22 -10.02
CA PRO A 3 -28.55 1.77 -8.69
C PRO A 3 -28.17 3.26 -8.77
N LYS A 4 -28.84 4.11 -7.99
CA LYS A 4 -28.49 5.53 -7.87
C LYS A 4 -27.06 5.65 -7.33
N ALA A 5 -26.24 6.48 -7.96
CA ALA A 5 -24.87 6.69 -7.51
C ALA A 5 -24.88 7.37 -6.13
N ASN A 6 -24.25 6.73 -5.14
CA ASN A 6 -24.03 7.34 -3.82
C ASN A 6 -22.93 8.39 -3.94
N HIS A 7 -23.33 9.65 -3.89
CA HIS A 7 -22.42 10.79 -3.94
C HIS A 7 -21.87 11.12 -2.54
N ILE A 8 -20.57 11.38 -2.46
CA ILE A 8 -19.87 11.74 -1.23
C ILE A 8 -19.74 13.26 -1.15
N LYS A 9 -20.20 13.85 -0.05
CA LYS A 9 -20.14 15.30 0.20
C LYS A 9 -19.00 15.71 1.14
N ASP A 10 -18.48 14.78 1.94
CA ASP A 10 -17.56 15.09 3.04
C ASP A 10 -16.11 15.27 2.59
N VAL A 11 -15.77 14.85 1.37
CA VAL A 11 -14.44 15.03 0.77
C VAL A 11 -14.48 16.21 -0.18
N LYS A 12 -13.77 17.30 0.14
CA LYS A 12 -13.69 18.47 -0.73
C LYS A 12 -12.84 18.16 -1.98
N PRO A 13 -13.19 18.68 -3.18
CA PRO A 13 -12.40 18.46 -4.39
C PRO A 13 -10.92 18.83 -4.24
N VAL A 14 -10.63 19.89 -3.49
CA VAL A 14 -9.26 20.33 -3.18
C VAL A 14 -8.47 19.26 -2.43
N GLN A 15 -9.08 18.62 -1.42
CA GLN A 15 -8.46 17.55 -0.64
C GLN A 15 -8.18 16.32 -1.51
N LEU A 16 -9.15 15.96 -2.37
CA LEU A 16 -8.99 14.84 -3.29
C LEU A 16 -7.86 15.09 -4.31
N LYS A 17 -7.77 16.31 -4.85
CA LYS A 17 -6.70 16.72 -5.78
C LYS A 17 -5.32 16.69 -5.13
N GLN A 18 -5.21 17.17 -3.89
CA GLN A 18 -3.96 17.09 -3.12
C GLN A 18 -3.56 15.64 -2.84
N ALA A 19 -4.50 14.81 -2.38
CA ALA A 19 -4.26 13.39 -2.14
C ALA A 19 -3.84 12.65 -3.42
N ALA A 20 -4.44 12.98 -4.57
CA ALA A 20 -4.05 12.43 -5.86
C ALA A 20 -2.61 12.79 -6.25
N SER A 21 -2.19 14.05 -6.07
CA SER A 21 -0.83 14.48 -6.35
C SER A 21 0.20 13.77 -5.46
N ILE A 22 -0.10 13.65 -4.17
CA ILE A 22 0.73 12.92 -3.20
C ILE A 22 0.85 11.45 -3.61
N LEU A 23 -0.26 10.82 -3.97
CA LEU A 23 -0.31 9.42 -4.36
C LEU A 23 0.49 9.16 -5.64
N MET A 24 0.37 10.03 -6.64
CA MET A 24 1.16 9.97 -7.88
C MET A 24 2.67 10.00 -7.60
N LYS A 25 3.12 10.96 -6.77
CA LYS A 25 4.53 11.04 -6.34
C LYS A 25 4.99 9.76 -5.62
N ARG A 26 4.19 9.23 -4.69
CA ARG A 26 4.53 8.02 -3.91
C ARG A 26 4.62 6.75 -4.76
N ARG A 27 3.84 6.67 -5.83
CA ARG A 27 3.75 5.48 -6.68
C ARG A 27 4.57 5.60 -7.96
N ASN A 28 5.34 6.67 -8.12
CA ASN A 28 6.09 6.99 -9.33
C ASN A 28 5.21 6.96 -10.59
N VAL A 29 4.02 7.58 -10.49
CA VAL A 29 3.06 7.71 -11.59
C VAL A 29 3.18 9.12 -12.15
N ASN A 30 3.47 9.23 -13.44
CA ASN A 30 3.84 10.50 -14.07
C ASN A 30 2.65 11.25 -14.64
N THR A 31 1.60 10.53 -15.04
CA THR A 31 0.45 11.13 -15.71
C THR A 31 -0.88 10.82 -15.02
N LYS A 32 -1.87 11.72 -15.21
CA LYS A 32 -3.25 11.47 -14.77
C LYS A 32 -3.87 10.26 -15.49
N GLY A 33 -3.44 9.99 -16.73
CA GLY A 33 -3.89 8.84 -17.52
C GLY A 33 -3.45 7.51 -16.91
N GLU A 34 -2.16 7.38 -16.60
CA GLU A 34 -1.63 6.22 -15.88
C GLU A 34 -2.36 6.02 -14.54
N MET A 35 -2.61 7.10 -13.80
CA MET A 35 -3.34 7.03 -12.54
C MET A 35 -4.78 6.51 -12.73
N ALA A 36 -5.48 6.98 -13.77
CA ALA A 36 -6.82 6.52 -14.11
C ALA A 36 -6.85 5.03 -14.47
N GLU A 37 -5.86 4.56 -15.24
CA GLU A 37 -5.70 3.14 -15.57
C GLU A 37 -5.48 2.29 -14.32
N LYS A 38 -4.58 2.72 -13.41
CA LYS A 38 -4.29 1.99 -12.17
C LYS A 38 -5.51 1.82 -11.27
N ILE A 39 -6.39 2.82 -11.22
CA ILE A 39 -7.64 2.74 -10.45
C ILE A 39 -8.83 2.22 -11.28
N LYS A 40 -8.62 1.81 -12.54
CA LYS A 40 -9.62 1.24 -13.44
C LYS A 40 -10.81 2.18 -13.69
N VAL A 41 -10.51 3.40 -14.12
CA VAL A 41 -11.48 4.39 -14.61
C VAL A 41 -10.96 5.05 -15.89
N THR A 42 -11.83 5.72 -16.64
CA THR A 42 -11.37 6.46 -17.83
C THR A 42 -10.58 7.71 -17.43
N PRO A 43 -9.53 8.10 -18.18
CA PRO A 43 -8.78 9.33 -17.92
C PRO A 43 -9.66 10.59 -17.86
N TYR A 44 -10.68 10.64 -18.72
CA TYR A 44 -11.67 11.72 -18.73
C TYR A 44 -12.46 11.80 -17.42
N TYR A 45 -13.03 10.67 -16.97
CA TYR A 45 -13.79 10.63 -15.73
C TYR A 45 -12.90 10.95 -14.52
N TYR A 46 -11.68 10.42 -14.49
CA TYR A 46 -10.69 10.75 -13.46
C TYR A 46 -10.42 12.25 -13.38
N SER A 47 -10.13 12.89 -14.51
CA SER A 47 -9.84 14.32 -14.53
C SER A 47 -11.02 15.15 -14.01
N LYS A 48 -12.24 14.83 -14.46
CA LYS A 48 -13.45 15.54 -14.00
C LYS A 48 -13.70 15.41 -12.51
N VAL A 49 -13.55 14.20 -11.95
CA VAL A 49 -13.75 13.97 -10.51
C VAL A 49 -12.67 14.66 -9.67
N ILE A 50 -11.40 14.56 -10.08
CA ILE A 50 -10.28 15.20 -9.35
C ILE A 50 -10.35 16.73 -9.41
N ASN A 51 -10.85 17.30 -10.50
CA ASN A 51 -11.03 18.74 -10.65
C ASN A 51 -12.32 19.27 -9.97
N GLY A 52 -13.22 18.39 -9.51
CA GLY A 52 -14.50 18.77 -8.92
C GLY A 52 -15.60 19.13 -9.94
N GLU A 53 -15.38 18.87 -11.23
CA GLU A 53 -16.36 19.08 -12.30
C GLU A 53 -17.46 18.01 -12.29
N THR A 54 -17.24 16.89 -11.61
CA THR A 54 -18.21 15.81 -11.43
C THR A 54 -18.23 15.39 -9.96
N PRO A 55 -19.42 15.16 -9.36
CA PRO A 55 -19.53 14.72 -7.98
C PRO A 55 -18.74 13.44 -7.71
N LEU A 56 -18.04 13.41 -6.58
CA LEU A 56 -17.35 12.23 -6.10
C LEU A 56 -18.38 11.13 -5.79
N THR A 57 -18.18 9.94 -6.35
CA THR A 57 -19.01 8.77 -6.05
C THR A 57 -18.27 7.83 -5.11
N GLN A 58 -19.02 7.03 -4.34
CA GLN A 58 -18.44 5.99 -3.50
C GLN A 58 -17.60 5.00 -4.31
N ALA A 59 -18.06 4.61 -5.50
CA ALA A 59 -17.32 3.69 -6.37
C ALA A 59 -15.97 4.25 -6.82
N PHE A 60 -15.89 5.56 -7.10
CA PHE A 60 -14.61 6.21 -7.38
C PHE A 60 -13.72 6.24 -6.13
N LEU A 61 -14.28 6.65 -4.99
CA LEU A 61 -13.51 6.75 -3.75
C LEU A 61 -12.94 5.39 -3.35
N ASP A 62 -13.73 4.32 -3.39
CA ASP A 62 -13.28 2.97 -3.04
C ASP A 62 -12.12 2.50 -3.94
N LYS A 63 -12.22 2.74 -5.25
CA LYS A 63 -11.15 2.43 -6.22
C LYS A 63 -9.88 3.24 -5.91
N PHE A 64 -10.04 4.53 -5.63
CA PHE A 64 -8.94 5.44 -5.31
C PHE A 64 -8.23 5.05 -4.01
N LEU A 65 -8.99 4.83 -2.93
CA LEU A 65 -8.48 4.42 -1.62
C LEU A 65 -7.83 3.04 -1.64
N LYS A 66 -8.43 2.09 -2.37
CA LYS A 66 -7.85 0.75 -2.57
C LYS A 66 -6.48 0.81 -3.22
N TYR A 67 -6.32 1.63 -4.26
CA TYR A 67 -5.01 1.82 -4.90
C TYR A 67 -4.02 2.58 -4.00
N ALA A 68 -4.52 3.57 -3.26
CA ALA A 68 -3.75 4.28 -2.24
C ALA A 68 -3.29 3.38 -1.09
N ARG A 69 -4.00 2.27 -0.86
CA ARG A 69 -3.93 1.41 0.33
C ARG A 69 -4.29 2.16 1.63
N ALA A 70 -5.15 3.16 1.54
CA ALA A 70 -5.55 4.01 2.67
C ALA A 70 -7.03 3.78 3.02
N GLY A 71 -7.40 3.94 4.29
CA GLY A 71 -8.78 3.92 4.76
C GLY A 71 -9.53 5.23 4.52
N SER A 72 -8.83 6.34 4.30
CA SER A 72 -9.45 7.64 3.99
C SER A 72 -8.56 8.57 3.18
N VAL A 73 -9.15 9.62 2.59
CA VAL A 73 -8.39 10.69 1.91
C VAL A 73 -7.50 11.43 2.91
N ASN A 74 -7.98 11.66 4.13
CA ASN A 74 -7.21 12.31 5.19
C ASN A 74 -5.96 11.51 5.56
N GLU A 75 -6.03 10.18 5.57
CA GLU A 75 -4.85 9.33 5.81
C GLU A 75 -3.77 9.51 4.73
N ILE A 76 -4.17 9.70 3.46
CA ILE A 76 -3.23 9.98 2.37
C ILE A 76 -2.55 11.34 2.59
N LEU A 77 -3.32 12.36 3.00
CA LEU A 77 -2.84 13.71 3.25
C LEU A 77 -1.90 13.79 4.47
N LEU A 78 -2.23 13.10 5.56
CA LEU A 78 -1.50 13.16 6.83
C LEU A 78 -0.27 12.25 6.83
N SER A 79 -0.30 11.14 6.11
CA SER A 79 0.84 10.22 6.12
C SER A 79 2.04 10.83 5.39
N LYS A 80 3.26 10.62 5.89
CA LYS A 80 4.49 10.96 5.14
C LYS A 80 4.93 9.82 4.21
N LYS A 81 4.45 8.60 4.43
CA LYS A 81 4.81 7.39 3.68
C LYS A 81 3.56 6.63 3.22
N PRO A 82 3.55 5.92 2.08
CA PRO A 82 2.40 5.09 1.73
C PRO A 82 2.14 4.07 2.85
N PRO A 83 0.89 3.79 3.22
CA PRO A 83 0.56 2.73 4.16
C PRO A 83 1.18 1.41 3.67
N ARG A 84 2.06 0.86 4.51
CA ARG A 84 2.81 -0.36 4.21
C ARG A 84 1.86 -1.54 4.29
N ASN A 85 1.91 -2.42 3.30
CA ASN A 85 1.21 -3.70 3.45
C ASN A 85 1.97 -4.56 4.48
N MET A 86 1.29 -5.54 5.09
CA MET A 86 1.89 -6.42 6.09
C MET A 86 3.19 -7.08 5.61
N TYR A 87 3.31 -7.41 4.32
CA TYR A 87 4.51 -8.02 3.75
C TYR A 87 5.70 -7.05 3.70
N GLU A 88 5.45 -5.77 3.38
CA GLU A 88 6.46 -4.71 3.40
C GLU A 88 6.94 -4.46 4.83
N THR A 89 6.02 -4.49 5.81
CA THR A 89 6.36 -4.43 7.24
C THR A 89 7.21 -5.62 7.68
N ILE A 90 6.87 -6.83 7.22
CA ILE A 90 7.64 -8.04 7.50
C ILE A 90 9.04 -7.96 6.91
N ALA A 91 9.15 -7.62 5.63
CA ALA A 91 10.43 -7.56 4.93
C ALA A 91 11.39 -6.56 5.59
N GLU A 92 10.90 -5.36 5.90
CA GLU A 92 11.69 -4.34 6.59
C GLU A 92 12.05 -4.78 8.02
N GLY A 93 11.10 -5.37 8.76
CA GLY A 93 11.36 -5.87 10.10
C GLY A 93 12.48 -6.92 10.13
N LEU A 94 12.49 -7.82 9.15
CA LEU A 94 13.55 -8.82 8.98
C LEU A 94 14.88 -8.21 8.54
N GLN A 95 14.87 -7.22 7.63
CA GLN A 95 16.09 -6.49 7.24
C GLN A 95 16.70 -5.76 8.43
N ASN A 96 15.88 -5.04 9.20
CA ASN A 96 16.34 -4.35 10.40
C ASN A 96 16.92 -5.32 11.43
N TYR A 97 16.30 -6.48 11.63
CA TYR A 97 16.85 -7.52 12.50
C TYR A 97 18.23 -8.00 12.02
N MET A 98 18.36 -8.28 10.72
CA MET A 98 19.64 -8.68 10.13
C MET A 98 20.74 -7.63 10.34
N GLU A 99 20.41 -6.36 10.14
CA GLU A 99 21.34 -5.24 10.36
C GLU A 99 21.72 -5.09 11.83
N LEU A 100 20.74 -5.12 12.74
CA LEU A 100 20.96 -4.95 14.18
C LEU A 100 21.78 -6.09 14.79
N LYS A 101 21.52 -7.32 14.37
CA LYS A 101 22.21 -8.52 14.87
C LYS A 101 23.44 -8.90 14.07
N LYS A 102 23.71 -8.20 12.97
CA LYS A 102 24.79 -8.50 12.03
C LYS A 102 24.75 -9.96 11.55
N VAL A 103 23.54 -10.49 11.34
CA VAL A 103 23.33 -11.86 10.85
C VAL A 103 23.09 -11.84 9.34
N THR A 104 23.56 -12.88 8.65
CA THR A 104 23.35 -13.00 7.22
C THR A 104 21.94 -13.50 6.92
N GLN A 105 21.54 -13.41 5.66
CA GLN A 105 20.27 -13.99 5.22
C GLN A 105 20.26 -15.52 5.40
N ALA A 106 21.41 -16.20 5.30
CA ALA A 106 21.49 -17.64 5.51
C ALA A 106 21.21 -17.99 6.98
N ASP A 107 21.79 -17.25 7.91
CA ASP A 107 21.58 -17.44 9.36
C ASP A 107 20.11 -17.23 9.74
N LEU A 108 19.50 -16.16 9.20
CA LEU A 108 18.09 -15.88 9.43
C LEU A 108 17.19 -16.96 8.81
N ALA A 109 17.56 -17.53 7.66
CA ALA A 109 16.78 -18.60 7.03
C ALA A 109 16.77 -19.86 7.92
N VAL A 110 17.93 -20.23 8.48
CA VAL A 110 18.04 -21.33 9.44
C VAL A 110 17.18 -21.08 10.67
N HIS A 111 17.25 -19.87 11.23
CA HIS A 111 16.45 -19.50 12.40
C HIS A 111 14.94 -19.58 12.15
N LEU A 112 14.50 -19.12 10.97
CA LEU A 112 13.10 -19.18 10.53
C LEU A 112 12.69 -20.55 9.97
N LYS A 113 13.57 -21.56 10.02
CA LYS A 113 13.37 -22.91 9.48
C LYS A 113 12.88 -22.89 8.03
N THR A 114 13.48 -22.04 7.22
CA THR A 114 13.15 -21.86 5.80
C THR A 114 14.40 -21.90 4.94
N ASP A 115 14.22 -22.06 3.64
CA ASP A 115 15.29 -21.94 2.66
C ASP A 115 15.67 -20.47 2.39
N GLN A 116 16.96 -20.24 2.09
CA GLN A 116 17.49 -18.90 1.81
C GLN A 116 16.82 -18.24 0.59
N GLN A 117 16.44 -18.99 -0.44
CA GLN A 117 15.70 -18.46 -1.59
C GLN A 117 14.28 -18.04 -1.21
N ILE A 118 13.63 -18.80 -0.32
CA ILE A 118 12.31 -18.45 0.21
C ILE A 118 12.40 -17.14 0.99
N LEU A 119 13.40 -17.01 1.86
CA LEU A 119 13.64 -15.79 2.62
C LEU A 119 13.96 -14.61 1.69
N SER A 120 14.81 -14.79 0.67
CA SER A 120 15.07 -13.77 -0.36
C SER A 120 13.77 -13.26 -0.99
N ARG A 121 12.87 -14.18 -1.36
CA ARG A 121 11.58 -13.82 -1.95
C ARG A 121 10.67 -13.09 -0.96
N ILE A 122 10.74 -13.39 0.34
CA ILE A 122 10.00 -12.66 1.39
C ILE A 122 10.56 -11.23 1.51
N LEU A 123 11.88 -11.08 1.61
CA LEU A 123 12.56 -9.79 1.73
C LEU A 123 12.29 -8.88 0.52
N HIS A 124 12.16 -9.45 -0.69
CA HIS A 124 11.78 -8.72 -1.90
C HIS A 124 10.27 -8.62 -2.12
N CYS A 125 9.43 -8.98 -1.14
CA CYS A 125 7.97 -8.98 -1.24
C CYS A 125 7.40 -9.80 -2.43
N LYS A 126 8.17 -10.78 -2.93
CA LYS A 126 7.82 -11.69 -4.05
C LYS A 126 7.14 -12.98 -3.58
N LYS A 127 7.13 -13.29 -2.29
CA LYS A 127 6.42 -14.45 -1.72
C LYS A 127 5.53 -14.01 -0.55
N LYS A 128 4.25 -14.43 -0.60
CA LYS A 128 3.19 -14.04 0.35
C LYS A 128 2.70 -15.19 1.24
N LEU A 129 3.23 -16.40 1.00
CA LEU A 129 2.86 -17.60 1.73
C LEU A 129 3.89 -17.86 2.83
N PHE A 130 3.40 -17.82 4.08
CA PHE A 130 4.16 -18.14 5.27
C PHE A 130 3.59 -19.41 5.90
N THR A 131 4.46 -20.29 6.41
CA THR A 131 3.99 -21.32 7.34
C THR A 131 3.59 -20.64 8.65
N PRO A 132 2.61 -21.18 9.40
CA PRO A 132 2.17 -20.58 10.67
C PRO A 132 3.32 -20.34 11.65
N ASP A 133 4.24 -21.32 11.77
CA ASP A 133 5.40 -21.22 12.67
C ASP A 133 6.37 -20.12 12.24
N MET A 134 6.67 -20.02 10.94
CA MET A 134 7.53 -18.96 10.43
C MET A 134 6.89 -17.59 10.67
N LEU A 135 5.57 -17.46 10.44
CA LEU A 135 4.89 -16.19 10.66
C LEU A 135 4.92 -15.77 12.14
N LEU A 136 4.69 -16.71 13.06
CA LEU A 136 4.78 -16.44 14.50
C LEU A 136 6.18 -15.97 14.90
N GLU A 137 7.22 -16.62 14.38
CA GLU A 137 8.60 -16.26 14.71
C GLU A 137 8.99 -14.89 14.12
N ILE A 138 8.60 -14.62 12.87
CA ILE A 138 8.75 -13.29 12.25
C ILE A 138 8.08 -12.22 13.12
N LEU A 139 6.85 -12.45 13.59
CA LEU A 139 6.15 -11.49 14.42
C LEU A 139 6.84 -11.26 15.77
N ARG A 140 7.46 -12.30 16.36
CA ARG A 140 8.27 -12.16 17.58
C ARG A 140 9.51 -11.32 17.34
N ILE A 141 10.25 -11.59 16.27
CA ILE A 141 11.43 -10.81 15.87
C ILE A 141 11.06 -9.34 15.72
N ILE A 142 9.96 -9.04 15.03
CA ILE A 142 9.52 -7.67 14.76
C ILE A 142 9.03 -6.98 16.03
N LYS A 143 8.22 -7.65 16.85
CA LYS A 143 7.59 -7.05 18.04
C LYS A 143 8.60 -6.81 19.16
N TYR A 144 9.47 -7.79 19.41
CA TYR A 144 10.38 -7.76 20.55
C TYR A 144 11.78 -7.23 20.19
N LYS A 145 12.03 -6.91 18.91
CA LYS A 145 13.35 -6.49 18.40
C LYS A 145 14.46 -7.42 18.90
N LEU A 146 14.15 -8.73 18.87
CA LEU A 146 15.01 -9.76 19.43
C LEU A 146 16.40 -9.74 18.83
#